data_AF-A0A1F4NS47-F1
#
_entry.id   AF-A0A1F4NS47-F1
#
_cell.length_a   1.000
_cell.length_b   1.000
_cell.length_c   1.000
_cell.angle_alpha   90.00
_cell.angle_beta   90.00
_cell.angle_gamma   90.00
#
_symmetry.space_group_name_H-M   'P 1'
#
loop_
_entity.id
_entity.type
_entity.pdbx_description
1 polymer ?
#
loop_
_entity_poly.entity_id
_entity_poly.type
_entity_poly.pdbx_seq_one_letter_code
_entity_poly.pdbx_strand_id
1 'polypeptide(L)'
;MPPEVQALIDSLTSGFTGIMGWVPPIIGALFVLMIIYGGLVYLQGNAENGKKIILAAIIGAAIVMLATIIISLLLGGSGLLLH
;
A
#
# COMPACT_ATOMS: atom_id res chain seq x y z
N MET A 1 -23.12 1.37 24.88
CA MET A 1 -23.19 0.25 23.92
C MET A 1 -23.18 -1.04 24.72
N PRO A 2 -24.01 -2.05 24.38
CA PRO A 2 -24.01 -3.33 25.09
C PRO A 2 -22.64 -4.03 24.99
N PRO A 3 -22.18 -4.74 26.04
CA PRO A 3 -20.85 -5.36 26.08
C PRO A 3 -20.63 -6.40 24.97
N GLU A 4 -21.69 -7.08 24.54
CA GLU A 4 -21.67 -8.01 23.40
C GLU A 4 -21.40 -7.33 22.05
N VAL A 5 -21.90 -6.11 21.86
CA VAL A 5 -21.64 -5.31 20.66
C VAL A 5 -20.20 -4.79 20.66
N GLN A 6 -19.65 -4.44 21.83
CA GLN A 6 -18.25 -4.03 21.95
C GLN A 6 -17.30 -5.19 21.60
N ALA A 7 -17.55 -6.40 22.12
CA ALA A 7 -16.75 -7.58 21.82
C ALA A 7 -16.75 -7.94 20.33
N LEU A 8 -17.89 -7.75 19.64
CA LEU A 8 -17.99 -7.94 18.20
C LEU A 8 -17.14 -6.92 17.44
N ILE A 9 -17.20 -5.64 17.83
CA ILE A 9 -16.39 -4.57 17.22
C ILE A 9 -14.90 -4.87 17.42
N ASP A 10 -14.48 -5.22 18.63
CA ASP A 10 -13.08 -5.51 18.93
C ASP A 10 -12.57 -6.72 18.13
N SER A 11 -13.42 -7.73 17.91
CA SER A 11 -13.10 -8.90 17.08
C SER A 11 -12.94 -8.53 15.60
N LEU A 12 -13.83 -7.68 15.08
CA LEU A 12 -13.77 -7.20 13.70
C LEU A 12 -12.55 -6.31 13.46
N THR A 13 -12.31 -5.35 14.36
CA THR A 13 -11.16 -4.45 14.29
C THR A 13 -9.85 -5.23 14.41
N SER A 14 -9.75 -6.18 15.35
CA SER A 14 -8.53 -7.00 15.50
C SER A 14 -8.25 -7.84 14.26
N GLY A 15 -9.28 -8.42 13.65
CA GLY A 15 -9.16 -9.14 12.38
C GLY A 15 -8.68 -8.22 11.24
N PHE A 16 -9.25 -7.02 11.15
CA PHE A 16 -8.87 -6.04 10.14
C PHE A 16 -7.44 -5.51 10.33
N THR A 17 -7.06 -5.14 11.56
CA THR A 17 -5.71 -4.67 11.89
C THR A 17 -4.67 -5.78 11.68
N GLY A 18 -5.03 -7.03 11.93
CA GLY A 18 -4.21 -8.19 11.61
C GLY A 18 -3.86 -8.27 10.12
N ILE A 19 -4.85 -8.09 9.23
CA ILE A 19 -4.63 -8.09 7.78
C ILE A 19 -3.80 -6.87 7.35
N MET A 20 -4.14 -5.70 7.86
CA MET A 20 -3.49 -4.45 7.49
C MET A 20 -2.05 -4.34 8.01
N GLY A 21 -1.64 -5.14 8.99
CA GLY A 21 -0.27 -5.13 9.53
C GLY A 21 0.78 -5.73 8.60
N TRP A 22 0.42 -6.76 7.82
CA TRP A 22 1.39 -7.49 6.98
C TRP A 22 1.29 -7.14 5.49
N VAL A 23 0.15 -6.64 5.03
CA VAL A 23 -0.06 -6.32 3.60
C VAL A 23 0.84 -5.18 3.10
N PRO A 24 0.97 -4.02 3.77
CA PRO A 24 1.79 -2.91 3.29
C PRO A 24 3.28 -3.25 3.06
N PRO A 25 4.00 -3.91 3.99
CA PRO A 25 5.42 -4.23 3.78
C PRO A 25 5.63 -5.25 2.64
N ILE A 26 4.73 -6.22 2.47
CA ILE A 26 4.81 -7.17 1.36
C ILE A 26 4.64 -6.46 0.02
N ILE A 27 3.63 -5.59 -0.10
CA ILE A 27 3.39 -4.81 -1.31
C ILE A 27 4.60 -3.91 -1.62
N GLY A 28 5.16 -3.25 -0.60
CA GLY A 28 6.38 -2.43 -0.75
C GLY A 28 7.57 -3.24 -1.27
N ALA A 29 7.80 -4.43 -0.74
CA ALA A 29 8.85 -5.32 -1.21
C ALA A 29 8.63 -5.78 -2.66
N LEU A 30 7.38 -6.11 -3.03
CA LEU A 30 7.02 -6.50 -4.39
C LEU A 30 7.26 -5.37 -5.40
N PHE A 31 7.01 -4.11 -5.03
CA PHE A 31 7.32 -2.96 -5.88
C PHE A 31 8.80 -2.85 -6.19
N VAL A 32 9.66 -2.98 -5.18
CA VAL A 32 11.11 -2.93 -5.36
C VAL A 32 11.57 -4.08 -6.28
N LEU A 33 11.05 -5.29 -6.07
CA LEU A 33 11.35 -6.44 -6.92
C LEU A 33 10.91 -6.23 -8.37
N MET A 34 9.72 -5.66 -8.61
CA MET A 34 9.26 -5.35 -9.97
C MET A 34 10.13 -4.31 -10.67
N ILE A 35 10.60 -3.28 -9.95
CA ILE A 35 11.51 -2.27 -10.52
C ILE A 35 12.84 -2.93 -10.91
N ILE A 36 13.41 -3.75 -10.02
CA ILE A 36 14.66 -4.48 -10.30
C ILE A 36 14.48 -5.41 -11.50
N TYR A 37 13.40 -6.19 -11.54
CA TYR A 37 13.10 -7.10 -12.64
C TYR A 37 12.90 -6.35 -13.96
N GLY A 38 12.13 -5.26 -13.96
CA GLY A 38 11.95 -4.42 -15.14
C GLY A 38 13.27 -3.80 -15.64
N GLY A 39 14.17 -3.42 -14.72
CA GLY A 39 15.52 -2.96 -15.03
C GLY A 39 16.39 -4.06 -15.66
N LEU A 40 16.32 -5.30 -15.17
CA LEU A 40 17.01 -6.42 -15.78
C LEU A 40 16.48 -6.72 -17.19
N VAL A 41 15.16 -6.73 -17.38
CA VAL A 41 14.54 -6.94 -18.71
C VAL A 41 14.95 -5.83 -19.68
N TYR A 42 15.04 -4.59 -19.20
CA TYR A 42 15.52 -3.46 -19.98
C TYR A 42 16.97 -3.66 -20.46
N LEU A 43 17.86 -4.08 -19.55
CA LEU A 43 19.27 -4.31 -19.84
C LEU A 43 19.53 -5.54 -20.72
N GLN A 44 18.64 -6.54 -20.70
CA GLN A 44 18.72 -7.74 -21.54
C GLN A 44 18.32 -7.51 -23.01
N GLY A 45 18.14 -6.25 -23.42
CA GLY A 45 17.79 -5.89 -24.79
C GLY A 45 16.29 -5.82 -25.08
N ASN A 46 15.43 -6.06 -24.08
CA ASN A 46 13.99 -5.87 -24.21
C ASN A 46 13.54 -4.58 -23.51
N ALA A 47 14.05 -3.46 -24.03
CA ALA A 47 13.83 -2.13 -23.45
C ALA A 47 12.35 -1.76 -23.34
N GLU A 48 11.53 -2.12 -24.32
CA GLU A 48 10.11 -1.76 -24.34
C GLU A 48 9.32 -2.46 -23.21
N ASN A 49 9.53 -3.76 -23.02
CA ASN A 49 8.87 -4.50 -21.94
C ASN A 49 9.43 -4.09 -20.58
N GLY A 50 10.74 -3.88 -20.45
CA GLY A 50 11.35 -3.40 -19.21
C GLY A 50 10.77 -2.06 -18.75
N LYS A 51 10.62 -1.10 -19.68
CA LYS A 51 9.96 0.18 -19.39
C LYS A 51 8.51 -0.01 -18.94
N LYS A 52 7.73 -0.87 -19.60
CA LYS A 52 6.33 -1.15 -19.22
C LYS A 52 6.21 -1.71 -17.81
N ILE A 53 7.10 -2.62 -17.43
CA ILE A 53 7.15 -3.22 -16.08
C ILE A 53 7.47 -2.15 -15.03
N ILE A 54 8.48 -1.31 -15.28
CA ILE A 54 8.86 -0.21 -14.38
C ILE A 54 7.70 0.80 -14.23
N LEU A 55 7.07 1.18 -15.34
CA LEU A 55 5.92 2.09 -15.34
C LEU A 55 4.74 1.53 -14.56
N ALA A 56 4.42 0.25 -14.75
CA ALA A 56 3.36 -0.42 -14.00
C ALA A 56 3.65 -0.42 -12.49
N ALA A 57 4.91 -0.67 -12.10
CA ALA A 57 5.33 -0.60 -10.70
C ALA A 57 5.20 0.83 -10.13
N ILE A 58 5.62 1.85 -10.87
CA ILE A 58 5.50 3.26 -10.45
C ILE A 58 4.03 3.67 -10.32
N ILE A 59 3.17 3.30 -11.27
CA ILE A 59 1.73 3.61 -11.23
C ILE A 59 1.08 2.94 -10.02
N GLY A 60 1.38 1.67 -9.77
CA GLY A 60 0.87 0.97 -8.58
C GLY A 60 1.31 1.65 -7.29
N ALA A 61 2.59 2.06 -7.19
CA ALA A 61 3.11 2.75 -6.02
C ALA A 61 2.43 4.11 -5.82
N ALA A 62 2.19 4.85 -6.91
CA ALA A 62 1.47 6.12 -6.87
C ALA A 62 0.02 5.95 -6.39
N ILE A 63 -0.69 4.90 -6.83
CA ILE A 63 -2.05 4.59 -6.36
C ILE A 63 -2.05 4.30 -4.86
N VAL A 64 -1.11 3.48 -4.37
CA VAL A 64 -1.01 3.17 -2.93
C VAL A 64 -0.72 4.43 -2.12
N MET A 65 0.19 5.28 -2.59
CA MET A 65 0.50 6.56 -1.94
C MET A 65 -0.71 7.50 -1.91
N LEU A 66 -1.47 7.60 -3.00
CA LEU A 66 -2.69 8.40 -3.02
C LEU A 66 -3.76 7.83 -2.08
N ALA A 67 -3.91 6.51 -2.01
CA ALA A 67 -4.82 5.86 -1.09
C ALA A 67 -4.46 6.14 0.37
N THR A 68 -3.18 6.08 0.74
CA THR A 68 -2.74 6.40 2.10
C THR A 68 -2.96 7.87 2.43
N ILE A 69 -2.74 8.79 1.48
CA ILE A 69 -3.04 10.22 1.65
C ILE A 69 -4.54 10.43 1.88
N ILE A 70 -5.41 9.83 1.06
CA ILE A 70 -6.87 9.97 1.21
C ILE A 70 -7.33 9.44 2.56
N ILE A 71 -6.88 8.25 2.96
CA ILE A 71 -7.21 7.66 4.27
C ILE A 71 -6.71 8.58 5.39
N SER A 72 -5.50 9.12 5.27
CA SER A 72 -4.93 10.03 6.25
C SER A 72 -5.68 11.37 6.31
N LEU A 73 -6.21 11.87 5.19
CA LEU A 73 -7.04 13.08 5.18
C LEU A 73 -8.41 12.82 5.83
N LEU A 74 -9.01 11.65 5.59
CA LEU A 74 -10.29 11.27 6.17
C LEU A 74 -10.18 11.00 7.68
N LEU A 75 -9.10 10.36 8.13
CA LEU A 75 -8.84 10.05 9.54
C LEU A 75 -8.18 11.22 10.29
N GLY A 76 -7.41 12.05 9.58
CA GLY A 76 -6.52 13.08 10.10
C GLY A 76 -6.96 14.51 9.84
N GLY A 77 -8.24 14.77 9.55
CA GLY A 77 -8.84 16.10 9.70
C GLY A 77 -8.69 16.72 11.10
N SER A 78 -8.13 15.99 12.07
CA SER A 78 -7.74 16.47 13.41
C SER A 78 -6.22 16.55 13.66
N GLY A 79 -5.36 16.15 12.70
CA GLY A 79 -3.90 16.02 12.91
C GLY A 79 -3.02 16.97 12.07
N LEU A 80 -3.58 17.68 11.09
CA LEU A 80 -2.85 18.65 10.25
C LEU A 80 -2.60 20.01 10.94
N LEU A 81 -2.57 20.06 12.28
CA LEU A 81 -2.37 21.27 13.09
C LEU A 81 -1.17 21.21 14.05
N LEU A 82 -0.29 20.20 13.96
CA LEU A 82 0.89 20.10 14.84
C LEU A 82 2.22 19.83 14.10
N HIS A 83 2.40 20.47 12.95
CA HIS A 83 3.73 20.83 12.46
C HIS A 83 3.79 22.36 12.32
#